data_AF-A0A7W9U468-F1
#
_entry.id   AF-A0A7W9U468-F1
#
_cell.length_a   1.000
_cell.length_b   1.000
_cell.length_c   1.000
_cell.angle_alpha   90.00
_cell.angle_beta   90.00
_cell.angle_gamma   90.00
#
_symmetry.space_group_name_H-M   'P 1'
#
loop_
_entity.id
_entity.type
_entity.pdbx_description
1 polymer ?
#
loop_
_entity_poly.entity_id
_entity_poly.type
_entity_poly.pdbx_seq_one_letter_code
_entity_poly.pdbx_strand_id
1 'polypeptide(L)'
;MSTRYSRLIAPDREKFLDLLRREAQNRKKANPGQILSVYQNELAKSYSYSNWSMMHRHVSRMKQSQFDDFCSKVLANLRTNVANISLREQRPKVKCALFSPNIGYVAREFKDGDPQAIVLADATKIKAEMESNDVYYYNAGKVHMHKGYLKSGLFEIPLVAPRSEYLHWIEGFHQVNAAIELGMKVIPVGTSLALAQELKSLVGTANPTGSREQFDFSGCEATVM
;
A
#
# COMPACT_ATOMS: atom_id res chain seq x y z
N MET A 1 4.89 24.07 20.78
CA MET A 1 5.51 23.49 19.57
C MET A 1 5.40 21.97 19.64
N SER A 2 4.99 21.35 18.55
CA SER A 2 4.25 20.08 18.49
C SER A 2 5.06 18.82 18.85
N THR A 3 4.73 18.19 19.99
CA THR A 3 5.12 16.83 20.41
C THR A 3 4.14 15.80 19.84
N ARG A 4 4.27 15.42 18.56
CA ARG A 4 3.43 14.38 17.93
C ARG A 4 4.19 13.31 17.14
N TYR A 5 5.29 12.78 17.68
CA TYR A 5 5.91 11.55 17.15
C TYR A 5 6.36 10.56 18.24
N SER A 6 5.76 10.64 19.44
CA SER A 6 6.08 9.73 20.55
C SER A 6 5.01 8.65 20.67
N ARG A 7 4.97 7.73 19.70
CA ARG A 7 4.36 6.37 19.76
C ARG A 7 4.57 5.66 18.42
N LEU A 8 5.81 5.60 17.95
CA LEU A 8 6.18 4.56 16.99
C LEU A 8 6.29 3.28 17.80
N ILE A 9 5.42 2.32 17.49
CA ILE A 9 5.51 0.91 17.87
C ILE A 9 7.00 0.54 17.85
N ALA A 10 7.52 0.01 18.96
CA ALA A 10 8.93 -0.40 19.05
C ALA A 10 9.30 -1.15 17.75
N PRO A 11 10.28 -0.66 16.98
CA PRO A 11 10.54 -1.20 15.67
C PRO A 11 10.80 -2.70 15.81
N ASP A 12 10.04 -3.48 15.08
CA ASP A 12 10.29 -4.91 14.97
C ASP A 12 11.68 -5.10 14.35
N ARG A 13 12.57 -5.81 15.05
CA ARG A 13 13.97 -6.02 14.65
C ARG A 13 14.06 -6.59 13.24
N GLU A 14 13.14 -7.47 12.87
CA GLU A 14 13.09 -8.06 11.54
C GLU A 14 12.70 -7.04 10.48
N LYS A 15 11.67 -6.23 10.73
CA LYS A 15 11.25 -5.15 9.81
C LYS A 15 12.35 -4.12 9.61
N PHE A 16 13.13 -3.85 10.64
CA PHE A 16 14.25 -2.92 10.58
C PHE A 16 15.43 -3.47 9.77
N LEU A 17 15.76 -4.76 9.95
CA LEU A 17 16.77 -5.43 9.12
C LEU A 17 16.33 -5.55 7.65
N ASP A 18 15.03 -5.74 7.40
CA ASP A 18 14.47 -5.71 6.06
C ASP A 18 14.59 -4.35 5.39
N LEU A 19 14.42 -3.25 6.14
CA LEU A 19 14.64 -1.90 5.63
C LEU A 19 16.10 -1.71 5.18
N LEU A 20 17.06 -2.15 5.99
CA LEU A 20 18.48 -2.09 5.62
C LEU A 20 18.82 -2.99 4.41
N ARG A 21 18.14 -4.13 4.29
CA ARG A 21 18.30 -5.04 3.14
C ARG A 21 17.79 -4.40 1.86
N ARG A 22 16.64 -3.72 1.90
CA ARG A 22 16.08 -2.97 0.77
C ARG A 22 17.00 -1.83 0.34
N GLU A 23 17.61 -1.13 1.30
CA GLU A 23 18.60 -0.09 1.00
C GLU A 23 19.81 -0.66 0.25
N ALA A 24 20.38 -1.78 0.70
CA ALA A 24 21.48 -2.43 -0.02
C ALA A 24 21.08 -2.88 -1.44
N GLN A 25 19.84 -3.35 -1.62
CA GLN A 25 19.29 -3.68 -2.94
C GLN A 25 19.14 -2.44 -3.84
N ASN A 26 18.70 -1.30 -3.28
CA ASN A 26 18.59 -0.05 -4.02
C ASN A 26 19.97 0.44 -4.50
N ARG A 27 21.00 0.35 -3.66
CA ARG A 27 22.39 0.67 -4.04
C ARG A 27 22.90 -0.22 -5.16
N LYS A 28 22.60 -1.52 -5.12
CA LYS A 28 22.91 -2.46 -6.20
C LYS A 28 22.18 -2.11 -7.50
N LYS A 29 20.91 -1.70 -7.42
CA LYS A 29 20.15 -1.26 -8.61
C LYS A 29 20.76 0.00 -9.24
N ALA A 30 21.19 0.95 -8.41
CA ALA A 30 21.84 2.18 -8.86
C ALA A 30 23.24 1.92 -9.44
N ASN A 31 23.97 0.95 -8.88
CA ASN A 31 25.31 0.56 -9.32
C ASN A 31 25.37 -0.98 -9.49
N PRO A 32 25.06 -1.54 -10.66
CA PRO A 32 24.98 -2.99 -10.84
C PRO A 32 26.34 -3.71 -10.90
N GLY A 33 27.46 -2.97 -10.86
CA GLY A 33 28.81 -3.51 -11.06
C GLY A 33 29.36 -4.39 -9.93
N GLN A 34 28.64 -4.51 -8.80
CA GLN A 34 29.04 -5.36 -7.68
C GLN A 34 27.92 -6.30 -7.23
N ILE A 35 28.30 -7.39 -6.56
CA ILE A 35 27.34 -8.33 -5.95
C ILE A 35 26.68 -7.72 -4.70
N LEU A 36 25.47 -8.17 -4.36
CA LEU A 36 24.66 -7.60 -3.26
C LEU A 36 25.40 -7.60 -1.90
N SER A 37 26.20 -8.63 -1.65
CA SER A 37 26.95 -8.76 -0.39
C SER A 37 27.99 -7.65 -0.20
N VAL A 38 28.51 -7.04 -1.27
CA VAL A 38 29.41 -5.88 -1.19
C VAL A 38 28.64 -4.69 -0.62
N TYR A 39 27.47 -4.36 -1.18
CA TYR A 39 26.62 -3.26 -0.69
C TYR A 39 26.12 -3.49 0.73
N GLN A 40 25.78 -4.73 1.09
CA GLN A 40 25.41 -5.09 2.46
C GLN A 40 26.58 -4.87 3.43
N ASN A 41 27.79 -5.25 3.04
CA ASN A 41 28.98 -5.06 3.87
C ASN A 41 29.38 -3.58 3.99
N GLU A 42 29.27 -2.80 2.92
CA GLU A 42 29.48 -1.34 2.97
C GLU A 42 28.48 -0.67 3.91
N LEU A 43 27.22 -1.08 3.86
CA LEU A 43 26.21 -0.57 4.78
C LEU A 43 26.47 -1.00 6.23
N ALA A 44 26.98 -2.20 6.46
CA ALA A 44 27.40 -2.62 7.80
C ALA A 44 28.61 -1.79 8.31
N LYS A 45 29.58 -1.51 7.43
CA LYS A 45 30.77 -0.71 7.74
C LYS A 45 30.44 0.73 8.11
N SER A 46 29.42 1.34 7.49
CA SER A 46 28.97 2.69 7.85
C SER A 46 28.42 2.79 9.28
N TYR A 47 28.07 1.65 9.89
CA TYR A 47 27.67 1.56 11.30
C TYR A 47 28.73 0.84 12.17
N SER A 48 29.99 0.83 11.72
CA SER A 48 31.14 0.27 12.44
C SER A 48 31.13 -1.26 12.60
N TYR A 49 30.46 -1.98 11.70
CA TYR A 49 30.56 -3.45 11.63
C TYR A 49 31.46 -3.90 10.48
N SER A 50 32.26 -4.95 10.70
CA SER A 50 33.15 -5.47 9.65
C SER A 50 32.40 -6.06 8.45
N ASN A 51 31.21 -6.62 8.69
CA ASN A 51 30.34 -7.20 7.66
C ASN A 51 28.87 -7.27 8.12
N TRP A 52 27.99 -7.53 7.16
CA TRP A 52 26.54 -7.61 7.34
C TRP A 52 26.13 -8.66 8.39
N SER A 53 26.75 -9.84 8.37
CA SER A 53 26.43 -10.93 9.29
C SER A 53 26.69 -10.55 10.75
N MET A 54 27.77 -9.81 11.03
CA MET A 54 28.04 -9.30 12.38
C MET A 54 27.01 -8.27 12.81
N MET A 55 26.65 -7.34 11.94
CA MET A 55 25.60 -6.35 12.22
C MET A 55 24.27 -7.04 12.53
N HIS A 56 23.84 -7.95 11.67
CA HIS A 56 22.58 -8.71 11.83
C HIS A 56 22.55 -9.47 13.16
N ARG A 57 23.65 -10.17 13.49
CA ARG A 57 23.79 -10.91 14.75
C ARG A 57 23.75 -9.97 15.96
N HIS A 58 24.41 -8.81 15.88
CA HIS A 58 24.41 -7.84 16.97
C HIS A 58 23.01 -7.25 17.17
N VAL A 59 22.35 -6.77 16.11
CA VAL A 59 20.99 -6.22 16.13
C VAL A 59 19.98 -7.21 16.74
N SER A 60 20.09 -8.49 16.37
CA SER A 60 19.22 -9.55 16.90
C SER A 60 19.38 -9.78 18.42
N ARG A 61 20.53 -9.37 18.99
CA ARG A 61 20.90 -9.59 20.40
C ARG A 61 20.97 -8.30 21.23
N MET A 62 20.78 -7.13 20.61
CA MET A 62 20.79 -5.84 21.30
C MET A 62 19.64 -5.74 22.30
N LYS A 63 19.94 -5.17 23.48
CA LYS A 63 18.90 -4.71 24.40
C LYS A 63 18.02 -3.66 23.70
N GLN A 64 16.75 -3.56 24.09
CA GLN A 64 15.81 -2.67 23.41
C GLN A 64 16.29 -1.21 23.34
N SER A 65 16.84 -0.68 24.44
CA SER A 65 17.40 0.69 24.45
C SER A 65 18.55 0.89 23.46
N GLN A 66 19.45 -0.09 23.33
CA GLN A 66 20.55 -0.05 22.35
C GLN A 66 20.05 -0.17 20.92
N PHE A 67 18.98 -0.94 20.72
CA PHE A 67 18.32 -1.07 19.43
C PHE A 67 17.60 0.22 19.03
N ASP A 68 16.93 0.91 19.95
CA ASP A 68 16.28 2.19 19.70
C ASP A 68 17.30 3.30 19.32
N ASP A 69 18.46 3.32 20.00
CA ASP A 69 19.59 4.20 19.66
C ASP A 69 20.17 3.86 18.28
N PHE A 70 20.31 2.57 17.98
CA PHE A 70 20.77 2.10 16.67
C PHE A 70 19.80 2.50 15.56
N CYS A 71 18.49 2.34 15.77
CA CYS A 71 17.46 2.78 14.84
C CYS A 71 17.55 4.28 14.57
N SER A 72 17.74 5.09 15.60
CA SER A 72 17.85 6.54 15.47
C SER A 72 19.05 6.94 14.61
N LYS A 73 20.21 6.29 14.81
CA LYS A 73 21.44 6.53 14.02
C LYS A 73 21.27 6.14 12.55
N VAL A 74 20.66 4.99 12.30
CA VAL A 74 20.41 4.49 10.94
C VAL A 74 19.42 5.40 10.20
N LEU A 75 18.31 5.77 10.84
CA LEU A 75 17.32 6.66 10.22
C LEU A 75 17.90 8.04 9.92
N ALA A 76 18.79 8.56 10.76
CA ALA A 76 19.53 9.79 10.48
C ALA A 76 20.46 9.63 9.26
N ASN A 77 21.27 8.58 9.21
CA ASN A 77 22.21 8.32 8.10
C ASN A 77 21.52 8.03 6.76
N LEU A 78 20.35 7.39 6.79
CA LEU A 78 19.53 7.19 5.60
C LEU A 78 18.98 8.53 5.09
N ARG A 79 18.47 9.40 5.97
CA ARG A 79 17.98 10.74 5.58
C ARG A 79 19.06 11.60 4.93
N THR A 80 20.30 11.54 5.42
CA THR A 80 21.42 12.32 4.87
C THR A 80 21.85 11.84 3.47
N ASN A 81 21.79 10.53 3.19
CA ASN A 81 22.10 10.00 1.86
C ASN A 81 20.93 10.18 0.86
N VAL A 82 19.71 10.30 1.37
CA VAL A 82 18.48 10.50 0.61
C VAL A 82 18.36 11.95 0.07
N ALA A 83 19.06 12.92 0.64
CA ALA A 83 19.07 14.30 0.15
C ALA A 83 19.82 14.51 -1.19
N ASN A 84 20.72 13.58 -1.58
CA ASN A 84 21.53 13.67 -2.80
C ASN A 84 21.06 12.76 -3.95
N ILE A 85 20.00 11.99 -3.72
CA ILE A 85 19.30 11.30 -4.80
C ILE A 85 18.01 12.07 -4.99
N SER A 86 17.86 12.72 -6.15
CA SER A 86 16.59 13.31 -6.58
C SER A 86 15.49 12.24 -6.45
N LEU A 87 14.78 12.30 -5.34
CA LEU A 87 13.68 11.44 -4.95
C LEU A 87 12.49 11.75 -5.84
N ARG A 88 12.43 11.13 -7.01
CA ARG A 88 11.17 10.45 -7.34
C ARG A 88 11.13 9.21 -6.46
N GLU A 89 10.56 9.36 -5.26
CA GLU A 89 10.14 8.21 -4.45
C GLU A 89 9.17 7.37 -5.28
N GLN A 90 9.70 6.39 -6.03
CA GLN A 90 8.88 5.26 -6.44
C GLN A 90 8.68 4.42 -5.18
N ARG A 91 7.70 4.82 -4.35
CA ARG A 91 7.05 3.86 -3.47
C ARG A 91 6.63 2.69 -4.36
N PRO A 92 6.97 1.43 -4.02
CA PRO A 92 6.52 0.30 -4.80
C PRO A 92 5.00 0.40 -4.92
N LYS A 93 4.52 0.47 -6.16
CA LYS A 93 3.11 0.58 -6.47
C LYS A 93 2.38 -0.63 -5.90
N VAL A 94 1.17 -0.41 -5.39
CA VAL A 94 0.29 -1.52 -5.01
C VAL A 94 -0.22 -2.17 -6.30
N LYS A 95 0.08 -3.46 -6.48
CA LYS A 95 -0.38 -4.22 -7.63
C LYS A 95 -1.85 -4.54 -7.47
N CYS A 96 -2.64 -4.05 -8.40
CA CYS A 96 -4.07 -4.21 -8.41
C CYS A 96 -4.48 -5.38 -9.31
N ALA A 97 -5.47 -6.15 -8.87
CA ALA A 97 -6.15 -7.17 -9.65
C ALA A 97 -7.65 -6.96 -9.56
N LEU A 98 -8.37 -7.14 -10.68
CA LEU A 98 -9.83 -7.15 -10.64
C LEU A 98 -10.32 -8.37 -9.88
N PHE A 99 -11.40 -8.22 -9.11
CA PHE A 99 -12.06 -9.35 -8.45
C PHE A 99 -12.48 -10.45 -9.44
N SER A 100 -12.96 -10.06 -10.61
CA SER A 100 -13.28 -10.95 -11.71
C SER A 100 -12.79 -10.34 -13.02
N PRO A 101 -12.33 -11.13 -14.01
CA PRO A 101 -11.96 -10.61 -15.34
C PRO A 101 -13.18 -10.06 -16.11
N ASN A 102 -14.38 -10.58 -15.84
CA ASN A 102 -15.63 -10.13 -16.44
C ASN A 102 -16.63 -9.74 -15.36
N ILE A 103 -17.39 -8.67 -15.60
CA ILE A 103 -18.46 -8.26 -14.69
C ILE A 103 -19.60 -9.29 -14.70
N GLY A 104 -20.04 -9.76 -15.88
CA GLY A 104 -21.15 -10.72 -16.00
C GLY A 104 -22.45 -10.23 -15.32
N TYR A 105 -23.41 -11.12 -15.13
CA TYR A 105 -24.70 -10.79 -14.47
C TYR A 105 -24.60 -10.90 -12.93
N VAL A 106 -23.58 -10.30 -12.33
CA VAL A 106 -23.34 -10.34 -10.86
C VAL A 106 -24.20 -9.35 -10.09
N ALA A 107 -24.80 -8.38 -10.78
CA ALA A 107 -25.79 -7.46 -10.23
C ALA A 107 -26.74 -6.99 -11.34
N ARG A 108 -28.00 -6.67 -10.99
CA ARG A 108 -29.02 -6.21 -11.95
C ARG A 108 -28.65 -4.90 -12.65
N GLU A 109 -27.75 -4.12 -12.05
CA GLU A 109 -27.24 -2.86 -12.59
C GLU A 109 -26.26 -3.08 -13.76
N PHE A 110 -25.71 -4.28 -13.88
CA PHE A 110 -24.73 -4.62 -14.90
C PHE A 110 -25.38 -5.38 -16.06
N LYS A 111 -24.84 -5.19 -17.26
CA LYS A 111 -25.22 -5.94 -18.44
C LYS A 111 -24.14 -6.96 -18.78
N ASP A 112 -24.56 -8.05 -19.41
CA ASP A 112 -23.60 -9.03 -19.91
C ASP A 112 -22.67 -8.38 -20.94
N GLY A 113 -21.37 -8.65 -20.82
CA GLY A 113 -20.34 -8.02 -21.65
C GLY A 113 -20.00 -6.56 -21.31
N ASP A 114 -20.53 -5.96 -20.25
CA ASP A 114 -20.17 -4.60 -19.86
C ASP A 114 -18.65 -4.48 -19.58
N PRO A 115 -17.94 -3.54 -20.23
CA PRO A 115 -16.54 -3.27 -19.92
C PRO A 115 -16.38 -2.82 -18.46
N GLN A 116 -15.28 -3.23 -17.83
CA GLN A 116 -14.98 -2.80 -16.47
C GLN A 116 -14.33 -1.41 -16.45
N ALA A 117 -14.64 -0.65 -15.41
CA ALA A 117 -13.97 0.57 -15.06
C ALA A 117 -13.50 0.53 -13.61
N ILE A 118 -12.40 1.23 -13.34
CA ILE A 118 -11.85 1.42 -12.00
C ILE A 118 -11.93 2.90 -11.69
N VAL A 119 -12.69 3.27 -10.66
CA VAL A 119 -12.75 4.63 -10.13
C VAL A 119 -11.81 4.72 -8.93
N LEU A 120 -10.97 5.77 -8.91
CA LEU A 120 -10.17 6.10 -7.73
C LEU A 120 -11.04 6.84 -6.70
N ALA A 121 -11.49 6.14 -5.67
CA ALA A 121 -12.40 6.66 -4.67
C ALA A 121 -11.66 7.32 -3.48
N ASP A 122 -12.21 8.41 -2.95
CA ASP A 122 -11.80 8.99 -1.68
C ASP A 122 -12.21 8.06 -0.52
N ALA A 123 -11.23 7.70 0.31
CA ALA A 123 -11.44 6.76 1.41
C ALA A 123 -12.46 7.24 2.46
N THR A 124 -12.63 8.56 2.62
CA THR A 124 -13.61 9.13 3.56
C THR A 124 -15.02 9.01 2.99
N LYS A 125 -15.18 9.31 1.69
CA LYS A 125 -16.50 9.21 1.02
C LYS A 125 -16.97 7.76 0.94
N ILE A 126 -16.10 6.85 0.52
CA ILE A 126 -16.47 5.43 0.45
C ILE A 126 -16.79 4.86 1.83
N LYS A 127 -16.08 5.31 2.89
CA LYS A 127 -16.40 4.91 4.26
C LYS A 127 -17.79 5.38 4.68
N ALA A 128 -18.17 6.60 4.35
CA ALA A 128 -19.52 7.12 4.64
C ALA A 128 -20.60 6.27 3.93
N GLU A 129 -20.38 5.89 2.67
CA GLU A 129 -21.27 4.99 1.92
C GLU A 129 -21.34 3.57 2.49
N MET A 130 -20.28 3.09 3.16
CA MET A 130 -20.28 1.82 3.88
C MET A 130 -21.06 1.90 5.19
N GLU A 131 -20.99 3.02 5.89
CA GLU A 131 -21.66 3.24 7.17
C GLU A 131 -23.17 3.53 6.99
N SER A 132 -23.57 4.10 5.85
CA SER A 132 -24.99 4.36 5.51
C SER A 132 -25.75 3.13 5.02
N ASN A 133 -25.04 2.09 4.58
CA ASN A 133 -25.65 0.81 4.24
C ASN A 133 -25.78 -0.03 5.52
N ASP A 134 -27.01 -0.23 6.00
CA ASP A 134 -27.36 -0.99 7.22
C ASP A 134 -26.84 -2.46 7.28
N VAL A 135 -26.20 -2.95 6.22
CA VAL A 135 -25.65 -4.31 6.10
C VAL A 135 -24.13 -4.31 6.33
N TYR A 136 -23.69 -3.85 7.50
CA TYR A 136 -22.25 -3.86 7.86
C TYR A 136 -21.80 -5.27 8.27
N TYR A 137 -21.50 -6.14 7.30
CA TYR A 137 -20.84 -7.40 7.59
C TYR A 137 -19.34 -7.15 7.83
N TYR A 138 -18.97 -6.82 9.06
CA TYR A 138 -17.56 -6.81 9.47
C TYR A 138 -17.10 -8.20 9.86
N ASN A 139 -16.02 -8.67 9.24
CA ASN A 139 -15.37 -9.91 9.61
C ASN A 139 -13.88 -9.62 9.87
N ALA A 140 -13.50 -9.62 11.16
CA ALA A 140 -12.14 -9.30 11.59
C ALA A 140 -11.08 -10.20 10.94
N GLY A 141 -11.40 -11.49 10.75
CA GLY A 141 -10.50 -12.45 10.11
C GLY A 141 -10.23 -12.11 8.65
N LYS A 142 -11.29 -11.82 7.86
CA LYS A 142 -11.15 -11.39 6.47
C LYS A 142 -10.41 -10.05 6.36
N VAL A 143 -10.72 -9.09 7.23
CA VAL A 143 -10.00 -7.80 7.27
C VAL A 143 -8.52 -8.00 7.58
N HIS A 144 -8.18 -8.87 8.54
CA HIS A 144 -6.79 -9.21 8.85
C HIS A 144 -6.06 -9.82 7.66
N MET A 145 -6.69 -10.76 6.94
CA MET A 145 -6.15 -11.38 5.74
C MET A 145 -5.84 -10.33 4.65
N HIS A 146 -6.80 -9.45 4.35
CA HIS A 146 -6.60 -8.41 3.32
C HIS A 146 -5.54 -7.36 3.72
N LYS A 147 -5.39 -7.06 5.02
CA LYS A 147 -4.25 -6.27 5.50
C LYS A 147 -2.92 -6.95 5.20
N GLY A 148 -2.87 -8.28 5.27
CA GLY A 148 -1.72 -9.09 4.89
C GLY A 148 -1.37 -8.91 3.40
N TYR A 149 -2.36 -9.05 2.51
CA TYR A 149 -2.16 -8.83 1.07
C TYR A 149 -1.69 -7.41 0.75
N LEU A 150 -2.32 -6.40 1.35
CA LEU A 150 -1.96 -5.01 1.12
C LEU A 150 -0.54 -4.67 1.59
N LYS A 151 -0.11 -5.22 2.73
CA LYS A 151 1.29 -5.09 3.20
C LYS A 151 2.30 -5.78 2.29
N SER A 152 1.87 -6.82 1.59
CA SER A 152 2.66 -7.50 0.54
C SER A 152 2.61 -6.79 -0.81
N GLY A 153 1.94 -5.63 -0.89
CA GLY A 153 1.84 -4.83 -2.12
C GLY A 153 0.78 -5.34 -3.10
N LEU A 154 -0.21 -6.11 -2.63
CA LEU A 154 -1.29 -6.66 -3.44
C LEU A 154 -2.64 -6.09 -3.00
N PHE A 155 -3.48 -5.73 -3.96
CA PHE A 155 -4.83 -5.25 -3.71
C PHE A 155 -5.80 -5.82 -4.74
N GLU A 156 -6.77 -6.59 -4.27
CA GLU A 156 -7.90 -7.00 -5.09
C GLU A 156 -8.95 -5.88 -5.09
N ILE A 157 -9.30 -5.40 -6.27
CA ILE A 157 -10.20 -4.27 -6.45
C ILE A 157 -11.62 -4.72 -6.11
N PRO A 158 -12.29 -4.08 -5.12
CA PRO A 158 -13.70 -4.34 -4.79
C PRO A 158 -14.60 -3.99 -5.97
N LEU A 159 -15.75 -4.65 -6.07
CA LEU A 159 -16.74 -4.41 -7.13
C LEU A 159 -18.02 -3.84 -6.52
N VAL A 160 -18.50 -2.73 -7.05
CA VAL A 160 -19.72 -2.05 -6.59
C VAL A 160 -20.55 -1.59 -7.78
N ALA A 161 -21.84 -1.37 -7.55
CA ALA A 161 -22.72 -0.65 -8.47
C ALA A 161 -23.28 0.60 -7.75
N PRO A 162 -23.08 1.81 -8.28
CA PRO A 162 -23.77 2.98 -7.75
C PRO A 162 -25.27 2.87 -8.01
N ARG A 163 -26.05 3.33 -7.03
CA ARG A 163 -27.48 3.66 -7.16
C ARG A 163 -27.64 5.12 -6.74
N SER A 164 -28.77 5.73 -7.10
CA SER A 164 -29.02 7.17 -7.00
C SER A 164 -28.70 7.80 -5.63
N GLU A 165 -28.79 7.03 -4.54
CA GLU A 165 -28.57 7.52 -3.17
C GLU A 165 -27.57 6.69 -2.35
N TYR A 166 -27.00 5.61 -2.91
CA TYR A 166 -26.10 4.73 -2.16
C TYR A 166 -25.27 3.81 -3.05
N LEU A 167 -24.20 3.24 -2.49
CA LEU A 167 -23.44 2.15 -3.12
C LEU A 167 -24.04 0.77 -2.85
N HIS A 168 -24.35 0.03 -3.91
CA HIS A 168 -24.61 -1.40 -3.82
C HIS A 168 -23.29 -2.18 -3.86
N TRP A 169 -22.95 -2.82 -2.75
CA TRP A 169 -21.74 -3.64 -2.63
C TRP A 169 -21.97 -5.03 -3.22
N ILE A 170 -21.13 -5.39 -4.19
CA ILE A 170 -21.20 -6.70 -4.85
C ILE A 170 -20.14 -7.60 -4.24
N GLU A 171 -18.91 -7.09 -4.12
CA GLU A 171 -17.81 -7.80 -3.46
C GLU A 171 -16.73 -6.82 -2.97
N GLY A 172 -15.89 -7.29 -2.05
CA GLY A 172 -14.66 -6.59 -1.72
C GLY A 172 -14.77 -5.65 -0.52
N PHE A 173 -15.84 -5.75 0.25
CA PHE A 173 -16.11 -4.89 1.40
C PHE A 173 -14.98 -4.92 2.45
N HIS A 174 -14.42 -6.11 2.72
CA HIS A 174 -13.35 -6.26 3.71
C HIS A 174 -12.00 -5.71 3.23
N GLN A 175 -11.75 -5.70 1.92
CA GLN A 175 -10.59 -5.13 1.25
C GLN A 175 -10.57 -3.62 1.50
N VAL A 176 -11.73 -2.96 1.40
CA VAL A 176 -11.89 -1.52 1.65
C VAL A 176 -11.66 -1.20 3.12
N ASN A 177 -12.26 -1.96 4.05
CA ASN A 177 -11.99 -1.79 5.48
C ASN A 177 -10.49 -1.94 5.81
N ALA A 178 -9.84 -2.97 5.26
CA ALA A 178 -8.40 -3.18 5.43
C ALA A 178 -7.57 -2.00 4.91
N ALA A 179 -7.91 -1.45 3.75
CA ALA A 179 -7.25 -0.29 3.15
C ALA A 179 -7.41 0.97 4.03
N ILE A 180 -8.63 1.25 4.49
CA ILE A 180 -8.92 2.38 5.39
C ILE A 180 -8.15 2.24 6.71
N GLU A 181 -8.19 1.07 7.34
CA GLU A 181 -7.50 0.82 8.61
C GLU A 181 -5.97 0.89 8.48
N LEU A 182 -5.41 0.64 7.29
CA LEU A 182 -3.99 0.86 6.98
C LEU A 182 -3.67 2.29 6.53
N GLY A 183 -4.66 3.18 6.52
CA GLY A 183 -4.48 4.60 6.30
C GLY A 183 -4.45 5.04 4.83
N MET A 184 -4.91 4.19 3.91
CA MET A 184 -5.07 4.60 2.51
C MET A 184 -6.07 5.74 2.40
N LYS A 185 -5.71 6.76 1.60
CA LYS A 185 -6.56 7.94 1.34
C LYS A 185 -7.37 7.80 0.06
N VAL A 186 -6.89 6.98 -0.86
CA VAL A 186 -7.57 6.67 -2.12
C VAL A 186 -7.60 5.16 -2.28
N ILE A 187 -8.75 4.65 -2.73
CA ILE A 187 -9.01 3.23 -2.86
C ILE A 187 -9.52 2.99 -4.29
N PRO A 188 -8.86 2.16 -5.10
CA PRO A 188 -9.39 1.74 -6.38
C PRO A 188 -10.66 0.93 -6.19
N VAL A 189 -11.72 1.22 -6.94
CA VAL A 189 -13.01 0.53 -6.88
C VAL A 189 -13.48 0.20 -8.29
N GLY A 190 -13.88 -1.04 -8.51
CA GLY A 190 -14.40 -1.55 -9.78
C GLY A 190 -15.90 -1.30 -9.92
N THR A 191 -16.34 -1.08 -11.16
CA THR A 191 -17.75 -0.98 -11.60
C THR A 191 -17.82 -1.24 -13.11
N SER A 192 -19.02 -1.26 -13.69
CA SER A 192 -19.16 -1.16 -15.16
C SER A 192 -18.80 0.23 -15.67
N LEU A 193 -18.28 0.32 -16.89
CA LEU A 193 -17.93 1.57 -17.54
C LEU A 193 -19.14 2.50 -17.68
N ALA A 194 -20.33 1.94 -17.92
CA ALA A 194 -21.58 2.69 -18.02
C ALA A 194 -21.93 3.45 -16.72
N LEU A 195 -21.50 2.94 -15.56
CA LEU A 195 -21.79 3.51 -14.24
C LEU A 195 -20.60 4.26 -13.63
N ALA A 196 -19.45 4.26 -14.30
CA ALA A 196 -18.21 4.80 -13.74
C ALA A 196 -18.28 6.30 -13.43
N GLN A 197 -18.98 7.08 -14.27
CA GLN A 197 -19.14 8.51 -14.03
C GLN A 197 -20.03 8.80 -12.81
N GLU A 198 -21.08 8.00 -12.60
CA GLU A 198 -21.95 8.10 -11.43
C GLU A 198 -21.18 7.73 -10.15
N LEU A 199 -20.45 6.62 -10.17
CA LEU A 199 -19.58 6.21 -9.07
C LEU A 199 -18.54 7.29 -8.75
N LYS A 200 -17.91 7.88 -9.77
CA LYS A 200 -16.95 8.97 -9.61
C LYS A 200 -17.58 10.23 -9.01
N SER A 201 -18.81 10.55 -9.37
CA SER A 201 -19.54 11.67 -8.76
C SER A 201 -19.77 11.45 -7.27
N LEU A 202 -20.14 10.21 -6.89
CA LEU A 202 -20.46 9.86 -5.52
C LEU A 202 -19.21 9.81 -4.62
N VAL A 203 -18.18 9.06 -5.03
CA VAL A 203 -17.01 8.77 -4.17
C VAL A 203 -15.66 9.14 -4.76
N GLY A 204 -15.58 9.71 -5.96
CA GLY A 204 -14.31 10.01 -6.62
C GLY A 204 -13.39 10.94 -5.82
N THR A 205 -12.09 10.68 -5.93
CA THR A 205 -11.03 11.54 -5.38
C THR A 205 -10.88 12.84 -6.19
N ALA A 206 -10.50 13.93 -5.52
CA ALA A 206 -10.22 15.21 -6.15
C ALA A 206 -8.90 15.25 -6.96
N ASN A 207 -7.98 14.31 -6.70
CA ASN A 207 -6.68 14.22 -7.39
C ASN A 207 -6.46 12.83 -8.01
N PRO A 208 -7.15 12.47 -9.10
CA PRO A 208 -7.04 11.14 -9.70
C PRO A 208 -5.64 10.87 -10.27
N THR A 209 -5.01 11.86 -10.90
CA THR A 209 -3.69 11.68 -11.54
C THR A 209 -2.59 11.36 -10.54
N GLY A 210 -2.45 12.13 -9.47
CA GLY A 210 -1.46 11.86 -8.43
C GLY A 210 -1.76 10.60 -7.62
N SER A 211 -3.03 10.20 -7.55
CA SER A 211 -3.43 8.97 -6.87
C SER A 211 -3.13 7.72 -7.70
N ARG A 212 -3.29 7.80 -9.03
CA ARG A 212 -2.99 6.69 -9.95
C ARG A 212 -1.54 6.23 -9.87
N GLU A 213 -0.61 7.13 -9.58
CA GLU A 213 0.81 6.79 -9.46
C GLU A 213 1.13 5.82 -8.31
N GLN A 214 0.22 5.65 -7.35
CA GLN A 214 0.37 4.73 -6.22
C GLN A 214 0.02 3.28 -6.57
N PHE A 215 -0.59 3.05 -7.74
CA PHE A 215 -1.15 1.76 -8.13
C PHE A 215 -0.58 1.25 -9.46
N ASP A 216 -0.46 -0.06 -9.55
CA ASP A 216 -0.12 -0.78 -10.77
C ASP A 216 -1.34 -1.56 -11.25
N PHE A 217 -1.93 -1.07 -12.34
CA PHE A 217 -3.10 -1.66 -13.01
C PHE A 217 -2.72 -2.47 -14.26
N SER A 218 -1.44 -2.78 -14.48
CA SER A 218 -0.97 -3.44 -15.71
C SER A 218 -1.62 -4.80 -15.99
N GLY A 219 -2.15 -5.47 -14.96
CA GLY A 219 -2.90 -6.72 -15.09
C GLY A 219 -4.43 -6.54 -15.10
N CYS A 220 -4.95 -5.32 -15.18
CA CYS A 220 -6.38 -5.03 -15.22
C CYS A 220 -6.80 -4.63 -16.63
N GLU A 221 -7.68 -5.41 -17.26
CA GLU A 221 -8.35 -5.05 -18.53
C GLU A 221 -9.53 -4.11 -18.28
N ALA A 222 -9.31 -3.03 -17.53
CA ALA A 222 -10.34 -2.08 -17.12
C ALA A 222 -9.90 -0.62 -17.40
N THR A 223 -10.88 0.24 -17.71
CA THR A 223 -10.64 1.68 -17.88
C THR A 223 -10.51 2.34 -16.51
N VAL A 224 -9.35 2.91 -16.20
CA VAL A 224 -9.11 3.61 -14.93
C VAL A 224 -9.47 5.10 -15.07
N MET A 225 -10.38 5.58 -14.22
CA MET A 225 -11.05 6.90 -14.29
C MET A 225 -10.88 7.77 -13.04
#